data_AF-A0A0C9TDA5-F1
#
_entry.id   AF-A0A0C9TDA5-F1
#
_cell.length_a   1.000
_cell.length_b   1.000
_cell.length_c   1.000
_cell.angle_alpha   90.00
_cell.angle_beta   90.00
_cell.angle_gamma   90.00
#
_symmetry.space_group_name_H-M   'P 1'
#
loop_
_entity.id
_entity.type
_entity.pdbx_description
1 polymer ?
#
loop_
_entity_poly.entity_id
_entity_poly.type
_entity_poly.pdbx_seq_one_letter_code
_entity_poly.pdbx_strand_id
1 'polypeptide(L)'
;MTGQALAQQLLCDDLNPAPRKRQRTSSMSHTHQTIPSQDAIHDSNISDSGTPQASLNTPSQVQSTIVQGPTDPQTQSPTAPFNSEVPSHEKDFLLVRMRHVEHNVLSAREDFAQRMDTLEDSISAKLSNLSECIRVSSLAPQTAPTFTATRQSTSCTTSIPNHQHLTASAPLQPVPAPTEVSQPLSTQPLQHDQEDTIPDELRAEAQLGNETFVFNKTEVPDPPAILFSKDIDRLFHEWEDSTLLCVNGRNIPIKYWPEFYKKSKGVKENAWGALRTKWDNWKFIVTERQAHSDNTSFWRKFSDSNGQRLGYQKVLQALKKECKAIATHHATNARTFFRR
;
A
#
# COMPACT_ATOMS: atom_id res chain seq x y z
N MET A 1 14.42 11.22 20.32
CA MET A 1 14.37 10.55 19.01
C MET A 1 13.74 11.54 18.03
N THR A 2 14.42 11.89 16.95
CA THR A 2 13.87 12.76 15.90
C THR A 2 12.70 12.03 15.20
N GLY A 3 11.65 12.74 14.80
CA GLY A 3 10.44 12.14 14.20
C GLY A 3 10.72 11.23 13.00
N GLN A 4 11.82 11.47 12.29
CA GLN A 4 12.31 10.64 11.19
C GLN A 4 12.65 9.20 11.60
N ALA A 5 13.20 8.99 12.79
CA ALA A 5 13.55 7.64 13.27
C ALA A 5 12.30 6.81 13.62
N LEU A 6 11.23 7.47 14.08
CA LEU A 6 9.97 6.80 14.40
C LEU A 6 9.19 6.40 13.13
N ALA A 7 9.18 7.28 12.12
CA ALA A 7 8.59 6.99 10.82
C ALA A 7 9.30 5.83 10.11
N GLN A 8 10.64 5.80 10.16
CA GLN A 8 11.41 4.67 9.62
C GLN A 8 11.12 3.38 10.40
N GLN A 9 11.01 3.42 11.73
CA GLN A 9 10.70 2.23 12.54
C GLN A 9 9.37 1.57 12.11
N LEU A 10 8.30 2.36 12.00
CA LEU A 10 6.99 1.87 11.55
C LEU A 10 7.05 1.25 10.15
N LEU A 11 7.92 1.78 9.29
CA LEU A 11 8.13 1.28 7.93
C LEU A 11 8.86 -0.06 7.87
N CYS A 12 9.77 -0.30 8.82
CA CYS A 12 10.58 -1.52 8.87
C CYS A 12 9.79 -2.71 9.42
N ASP A 13 8.80 -2.47 10.27
CA ASP A 13 7.97 -3.52 10.86
C ASP A 13 7.02 -4.16 9.82
N ASP A 14 6.58 -3.39 8.82
CA ASP A 14 5.69 -3.85 7.71
C ASP A 14 6.42 -4.79 6.71
N LEU A 15 7.76 -4.71 6.61
CA LEU A 15 8.56 -5.38 5.57
C LEU A 15 9.20 -6.71 5.97
N ASN A 16 9.05 -7.15 7.21
CA ASN A 16 9.61 -8.42 7.67
C ASN A 16 8.53 -9.42 8.14
N PRO A 17 7.59 -9.82 7.26
CA PRO A 17 6.76 -10.97 7.58
C PRO A 17 7.70 -12.18 7.64
N ALA A 18 7.92 -12.70 8.85
CA ALA A 18 8.72 -13.90 9.08
C ALA A 18 8.32 -14.99 8.07
N PRO A 19 9.28 -15.75 7.53
CA PRO A 19 8.99 -16.76 6.52
C PRO A 19 7.95 -17.74 7.08
N ARG A 20 6.72 -17.68 6.53
CA ARG A 20 5.65 -18.61 6.84
C ARG A 20 6.08 -20.00 6.39
N LYS A 21 6.71 -20.77 7.27
CA LYS A 21 6.81 -22.22 7.12
C LYS A 21 5.36 -22.73 7.13
N ARG A 22 4.80 -23.00 5.96
CA ARG A 22 3.53 -23.73 5.80
C ARG A 22 3.72 -25.09 6.47
N GLN A 23 3.28 -25.24 7.71
CA GLN A 23 3.02 -26.55 8.27
C GLN A 23 1.87 -27.14 7.47
N ARG A 24 2.21 -28.09 6.61
CA ARG A 24 1.27 -28.91 5.86
C ARG A 24 0.72 -29.93 6.86
N THR A 25 -0.33 -29.57 7.60
CA THR A 25 -1.09 -30.54 8.39
C THR A 25 -1.87 -31.40 7.42
N SER A 26 -1.28 -32.55 7.07
CA SER A 26 -1.91 -33.58 6.25
C SER A 26 -3.03 -34.23 7.06
N SER A 27 -4.24 -33.70 6.97
CA SER A 27 -5.44 -34.36 7.48
C SER A 27 -5.97 -35.27 6.38
N MET A 28 -5.66 -36.56 6.46
CA MET A 28 -6.24 -37.58 5.58
C MET A 28 -7.67 -37.87 6.02
N SER A 29 -8.63 -37.30 5.32
CA SER A 29 -10.03 -37.76 5.35
C SER A 29 -10.24 -38.62 4.11
N HIS A 30 -10.34 -39.94 4.29
CA HIS A 30 -10.80 -40.85 3.25
C HIS A 30 -12.29 -40.64 3.02
N THR A 31 -12.69 -40.35 1.79
CA THR A 31 -14.08 -40.49 1.36
C THR A 31 -14.06 -41.20 0.03
N HIS A 32 -14.56 -42.44 0.02
CA HIS A 32 -14.78 -43.23 -1.18
C HIS A 32 -15.87 -42.55 -2.03
N GLN A 33 -15.57 -42.27 -3.30
CA GLN A 33 -16.59 -41.94 -4.28
C GLN A 33 -16.38 -42.82 -5.52
N THR A 34 -17.37 -43.67 -5.75
CA THR A 34 -17.50 -44.61 -6.86
C THR A 34 -17.88 -43.86 -8.13
N ILE A 35 -17.14 -44.08 -9.22
CA ILE A 35 -17.46 -43.64 -10.59
C ILE A 35 -17.84 -44.88 -11.40
N PRO A 36 -18.96 -44.88 -12.16
CA PRO A 36 -19.16 -45.86 -13.21
C PRO A 36 -18.58 -45.40 -14.55
N SER A 37 -18.02 -46.40 -15.22
CA SER A 37 -17.44 -46.44 -16.56
C SER A 37 -18.49 -46.21 -17.67
N GLN A 38 -18.09 -45.60 -18.79
CA GLN A 38 -18.51 -46.02 -20.14
C GLN A 38 -17.66 -45.40 -21.26
N ASP A 39 -16.96 -46.30 -21.96
CA ASP A 39 -16.67 -46.45 -23.40
C ASP A 39 -17.26 -45.43 -24.41
N ALA A 40 -16.78 -45.22 -25.64
CA ALA A 40 -15.53 -45.46 -26.38
C ALA A 40 -15.73 -44.95 -27.84
N ILE A 41 -14.61 -44.84 -28.59
CA ILE A 41 -14.42 -44.92 -30.07
C ILE A 41 -14.81 -43.73 -31.00
N HIS A 42 -13.81 -43.10 -31.62
CA HIS A 42 -13.45 -43.12 -33.08
C HIS A 42 -12.40 -42.03 -33.40
N ASP A 43 -11.80 -41.99 -34.60
CA ASP A 43 -10.58 -42.65 -35.09
C ASP A 43 -9.99 -41.72 -36.20
N SER A 44 -8.71 -41.89 -36.58
CA SER A 44 -8.03 -41.34 -37.80
C SER A 44 -7.69 -39.82 -37.83
N ASN A 45 -6.62 -39.26 -38.42
CA ASN A 45 -5.56 -39.66 -39.38
C ASN A 45 -4.42 -38.58 -39.30
N ILE A 46 -3.12 -38.90 -39.17
CA ILE A 46 -2.05 -39.11 -40.18
C ILE A 46 -1.57 -37.86 -40.99
N SER A 47 -0.24 -37.64 -40.90
CA SER A 47 0.77 -37.10 -41.87
C SER A 47 1.73 -36.13 -41.14
N ASP A 48 2.98 -36.42 -40.80
CA ASP A 48 4.18 -37.01 -41.47
C ASP A 48 5.09 -35.99 -42.21
N SER A 49 6.40 -36.25 -42.12
CA SER A 49 7.62 -35.58 -42.62
C SER A 49 8.25 -34.52 -41.69
N GLY A 50 9.55 -34.54 -41.33
CA GLY A 50 10.65 -35.46 -41.63
C GLY A 50 11.97 -34.96 -40.99
N THR A 51 12.75 -35.90 -40.46
CA THR A 51 14.14 -35.77 -39.93
C THR A 51 15.17 -35.63 -41.08
N PRO A 52 16.47 -35.26 -40.87
CA PRO A 52 17.52 -36.13 -40.27
C PRO A 52 18.51 -35.37 -39.34
N GLN A 53 19.00 -35.91 -38.21
CA GLN A 53 20.00 -36.98 -37.96
C GLN A 53 21.48 -36.55 -38.04
N ALA A 54 22.20 -36.68 -36.91
CA ALA A 54 23.63 -37.04 -36.71
C ALA A 54 24.09 -36.53 -35.32
N SER A 55 24.93 -37.14 -34.49
CA SER A 55 25.56 -38.47 -34.38
C SER A 55 26.21 -38.56 -32.98
N LEU A 56 26.03 -39.69 -32.30
CA LEU A 56 27.03 -40.48 -31.56
C LEU A 56 28.21 -39.79 -30.85
N ASN A 57 28.31 -39.95 -29.52
CA ASN A 57 29.44 -40.65 -28.86
C ASN A 57 29.26 -40.77 -27.31
N THR A 58 29.36 -42.00 -26.84
CA THR A 58 29.66 -42.46 -25.46
C THR A 58 31.12 -43.00 -25.45
N PRO A 59 31.67 -43.55 -24.35
CA PRO A 59 31.55 -43.29 -22.91
C PRO A 59 32.94 -43.18 -22.22
N SER A 60 33.01 -42.96 -20.90
CA SER A 60 34.15 -43.48 -20.10
C SER A 60 33.84 -43.61 -18.60
N GLN A 61 34.10 -44.82 -18.09
CA GLN A 61 34.12 -45.21 -16.67
C GLN A 61 35.41 -44.73 -15.99
N VAL A 62 35.39 -44.50 -14.67
CA VAL A 62 36.46 -44.93 -13.75
C VAL A 62 35.88 -45.31 -12.38
N GLN A 63 36.27 -46.50 -11.89
CA GLN A 63 36.02 -47.06 -10.55
C GLN A 63 37.11 -46.62 -9.56
N SER A 64 36.80 -46.57 -8.26
CA SER A 64 37.73 -46.81 -7.12
C SER A 64 36.95 -46.73 -5.80
N THR A 65 37.26 -47.37 -4.67
CA THR A 65 37.95 -48.61 -4.26
C THR A 65 37.61 -48.72 -2.76
N ILE A 66 37.36 -49.95 -2.30
CA ILE A 66 37.03 -50.35 -0.92
C ILE A 66 38.28 -50.34 -0.03
N VAL A 67 38.18 -49.91 1.24
CA VAL A 67 39.00 -50.43 2.35
C VAL A 67 38.16 -50.49 3.64
N GLN A 68 37.99 -51.70 4.17
CA GLN A 68 37.60 -52.00 5.56
C GLN A 68 38.84 -52.44 6.34
N GLY A 69 38.88 -52.16 7.64
CA GLY A 69 39.84 -52.73 8.59
C GLY A 69 39.49 -52.37 10.05
N PRO A 70 39.38 -53.35 10.98
CA PRO A 70 38.83 -53.19 12.33
C PRO A 70 39.92 -53.03 13.41
N THR A 71 39.57 -52.66 14.66
CA THR A 71 40.11 -53.18 15.95
C THR A 71 39.45 -52.45 17.15
N ASP A 72 38.77 -53.21 18.01
CA ASP A 72 38.38 -52.92 19.41
C ASP A 72 39.49 -53.43 20.37
N PRO A 73 39.46 -53.32 21.72
CA PRO A 73 38.66 -52.49 22.66
C PRO A 73 39.52 -51.87 23.81
N GLN A 74 38.95 -50.99 24.67
CA GLN A 74 39.03 -51.03 26.16
C GLN A 74 38.62 -49.73 26.90
N THR A 75 37.65 -49.89 27.82
CA THR A 75 37.74 -49.57 29.27
C THR A 75 37.51 -48.14 29.82
N GLN A 76 36.52 -48.10 30.75
CA GLN A 76 36.32 -47.26 31.96
C GLN A 76 35.57 -45.92 31.93
N SER A 77 34.40 -45.92 32.62
CA SER A 77 33.67 -44.78 33.22
C SER A 77 34.50 -44.13 34.35
N PRO A 78 34.24 -42.86 34.79
CA PRO A 78 33.06 -42.53 35.62
C PRO A 78 32.42 -41.13 35.42
N THR A 79 31.12 -41.09 35.70
CA THR A 79 30.34 -40.03 36.39
C THR A 79 30.68 -38.56 36.13
N ALA A 80 29.83 -37.88 35.34
CA ALA A 80 29.75 -36.42 35.25
C ALA A 80 28.29 -35.95 35.46
N PRO A 81 28.07 -34.75 36.05
CA PRO A 81 26.75 -34.28 36.45
C PRO A 81 25.88 -33.96 35.23
N PHE A 82 24.65 -34.45 35.27
CA PHE A 82 23.63 -34.25 34.25
C PHE A 82 23.16 -32.77 34.28
N ASN A 83 23.88 -31.90 33.58
CA ASN A 83 23.36 -30.58 33.20
C ASN A 83 22.30 -30.82 32.12
N SER A 84 21.02 -30.80 32.52
CA SER A 84 19.88 -30.68 31.60
C SER A 84 19.92 -29.30 30.94
N GLU A 85 20.80 -29.16 29.96
CA GLU A 85 20.85 -28.05 29.04
C GLU A 85 19.63 -28.19 28.11
N VAL A 86 18.54 -27.49 28.47
CA VAL A 86 17.35 -27.37 27.64
C VAL A 86 17.79 -26.96 26.23
N PRO A 87 17.42 -27.71 25.16
CA PRO A 87 17.92 -27.47 23.82
C PRO A 87 17.69 -26.01 23.40
N SER A 88 18.78 -25.29 23.12
CA SER A 88 18.81 -23.87 22.75
C SER A 88 17.74 -23.47 21.71
N HIS A 89 17.39 -24.41 20.82
CA HIS A 89 16.39 -24.23 19.77
C HIS A 89 14.96 -23.95 20.26
N GLU A 90 14.57 -24.42 21.45
CA GLU A 90 13.21 -24.21 21.98
C GLU A 90 13.00 -22.78 22.49
N LYS A 91 14.07 -22.17 23.04
CA LYS A 91 14.06 -20.76 23.48
C LYS A 91 13.91 -19.81 22.30
N ASP A 92 14.56 -20.10 21.18
CA ASP A 92 14.44 -19.30 19.95
C ASP A 92 13.02 -19.38 19.37
N PHE A 93 12.38 -20.56 19.42
CA PHE A 93 11.00 -20.72 18.96
C PHE A 93 10.00 -19.92 19.81
N LEU A 94 10.14 -19.97 21.14
CA LEU A 94 9.30 -19.19 22.06
C LEU A 94 9.47 -17.68 21.87
N LEU A 95 10.69 -17.23 21.62
CA LEU A 95 11.01 -15.81 21.43
C LEU A 95 10.51 -15.26 20.08
N VAL A 96 10.37 -16.11 19.06
CA VAL A 96 9.68 -15.76 17.80
C VAL A 96 8.17 -15.68 18.01
N ARG A 97 7.58 -16.62 18.76
CA ARG A 97 6.15 -16.58 19.10
C ARG A 97 5.78 -15.35 19.91
N MET A 98 6.56 -14.98 20.91
CA MET A 98 6.31 -13.78 21.71
C MET A 98 6.33 -12.51 20.85
N ARG A 99 7.35 -12.34 20.00
CA ARG A 99 7.40 -11.19 19.09
C ARG A 99 6.22 -11.15 18.11
N HIS A 100 5.73 -12.31 17.67
CA HIS A 100 4.53 -12.37 16.84
C HIS A 100 3.27 -11.93 17.61
N VAL A 101 3.14 -12.35 18.87
CA VAL A 101 2.03 -11.92 19.73
C VAL A 101 2.12 -10.42 20.01
N GLU A 102 3.30 -9.89 20.33
CA GLU A 102 3.51 -8.46 20.55
C GLU A 102 3.14 -7.64 19.33
N HIS A 103 3.55 -8.06 18.13
CA HIS A 103 3.17 -7.39 16.89
C HIS A 103 1.66 -7.46 16.63
N ASN A 104 1.01 -8.59 16.90
CA ASN A 104 -0.45 -8.70 16.78
C ASN A 104 -1.16 -7.81 17.80
N VAL A 105 -0.62 -7.66 19.02
CA VAL A 105 -1.17 -6.77 20.05
C VAL A 105 -0.99 -5.30 19.67
N LEU A 106 0.17 -4.91 19.14
CA LEU A 106 0.42 -3.55 18.67
C LEU A 106 -0.45 -3.20 17.47
N SER A 107 -0.56 -4.11 16.49
CA SER A 107 -1.46 -3.94 15.34
C SER A 107 -2.93 -3.85 15.78
N ALA A 108 -3.38 -4.71 16.70
CA ALA A 108 -4.75 -4.65 17.23
C ALA A 108 -5.01 -3.36 18.02
N ARG A 109 -3.99 -2.82 18.70
CA ARG A 109 -4.08 -1.54 19.41
C ARG A 109 -4.19 -0.36 18.43
N GLU A 110 -3.41 -0.37 17.36
CA GLU A 110 -3.47 0.67 16.32
C GLU A 110 -4.83 0.65 15.61
N ASP A 111 -5.30 -0.54 15.22
CA ASP A 111 -6.64 -0.72 14.63
C ASP A 111 -7.74 -0.24 15.60
N PHE A 112 -7.60 -0.50 16.89
CA PHE A 112 -8.55 -0.02 17.90
C PHE A 112 -8.51 1.50 18.06
N ALA A 113 -7.32 2.11 18.10
CA ALA A 113 -7.15 3.55 18.17
C ALA A 113 -7.81 4.22 16.96
N GLN A 114 -7.53 3.72 15.75
CA GLN A 114 -8.12 4.26 14.52
C GLN A 114 -9.65 4.14 14.49
N ARG A 115 -10.21 3.05 15.03
CA ARG A 115 -11.66 2.89 15.16
C ARG A 115 -12.27 3.83 16.20
N MET A 116 -11.55 4.13 17.29
CA MET A 116 -11.98 5.08 18.30
C MET A 116 -11.97 6.51 17.75
N ASP A 117 -10.93 6.90 17.01
CA ASP A 117 -10.87 8.21 16.35
C ASP A 117 -12.03 8.37 15.36
N THR A 118 -12.29 7.35 14.55
CA THR A 118 -13.43 7.33 13.62
C THR A 118 -14.79 7.44 14.33
N LEU A 119 -14.90 6.81 15.51
CA LEU A 119 -16.11 6.88 16.33
C LEU A 119 -16.30 8.28 16.92
N GLU A 120 -15.22 8.91 17.41
CA GLU A 120 -15.23 10.26 17.95
C GLU A 120 -15.63 11.29 16.87
N ASP A 121 -15.08 11.17 15.66
CA ASP A 121 -15.45 11.98 14.52
C ASP A 121 -16.94 11.81 14.16
N SER A 122 -17.44 10.57 14.17
CA SER A 122 -18.84 10.26 13.88
C SER A 122 -19.80 10.86 14.93
N ILE A 123 -19.47 10.77 16.21
CA ILE A 123 -20.27 11.37 17.29
C ILE A 123 -20.26 12.89 17.17
N SER A 124 -19.09 13.49 16.92
CA SER A 124 -18.93 14.93 16.74
C SER A 124 -19.76 15.46 15.56
N ALA A 125 -19.77 14.74 14.45
CA ALA A 125 -20.61 15.07 13.30
C ALA A 125 -22.11 14.99 13.63
N LYS A 126 -22.56 13.94 14.33
CA LYS A 126 -23.97 13.80 14.73
C LYS A 126 -24.43 14.85 15.72
N LEU A 127 -23.59 15.22 16.68
CA LEU A 127 -23.88 16.30 17.63
C LEU A 127 -23.97 17.66 16.93
N SER A 128 -23.10 17.91 15.97
CA SER A 128 -23.15 19.11 15.14
C SER A 128 -24.46 19.19 14.36
N ASN A 129 -24.87 18.10 13.70
CA ASN A 129 -26.15 18.03 12.98
C ASN A 129 -27.36 18.24 13.91
N LEU A 130 -27.38 17.63 15.10
CA LEU A 130 -28.45 17.84 16.08
C LEU A 130 -28.51 19.31 16.54
N SER A 131 -27.36 19.95 16.73
CA SER A 131 -27.29 21.35 17.12
C SER A 131 -27.90 22.28 16.04
N GLU A 132 -27.70 21.95 14.76
CA GLU A 132 -28.32 22.68 13.66
C GLU A 132 -29.85 22.46 13.62
N CYS A 133 -30.33 21.23 13.82
CA CYS A 133 -31.77 20.95 13.87
C CYS A 133 -32.49 21.73 14.98
N ILE A 134 -31.87 21.87 16.16
CA ILE A 134 -32.42 22.65 17.28
C ILE A 134 -32.46 24.14 16.91
N ARG A 135 -31.39 24.65 16.26
CA ARG A 135 -31.33 26.05 15.84
C ARG A 135 -32.39 26.40 14.80
N VAL A 136 -32.64 25.51 13.84
CA VAL A 136 -33.66 25.72 12.80
C VAL A 136 -35.08 25.64 13.37
N SER A 137 -35.32 24.77 14.36
CA SER A 137 -36.65 24.62 14.98
C SER A 137 -37.02 25.76 15.94
N SER A 138 -36.06 26.57 16.39
CA SER A 138 -36.30 27.71 17.29
C SER A 138 -36.71 29.00 16.58
N LEU A 139 -36.76 29.02 15.24
CA LEU A 139 -37.19 30.17 14.44
C LEU A 139 -38.62 29.97 13.90
N ALA A 140 -39.57 29.74 14.80
CA ALA A 140 -40.97 30.04 14.51
C ALA A 140 -41.18 31.56 14.69
N PRO A 141 -41.76 32.27 13.70
CA PRO A 141 -41.97 33.71 13.78
C PRO A 141 -43.10 34.00 14.77
N GLN A 142 -42.77 34.41 15.99
CA GLN A 142 -43.70 35.15 16.82
C GLN A 142 -43.76 36.59 16.30
N THR A 143 -44.85 36.89 15.60
CA THR A 143 -45.27 38.25 15.24
C THR A 143 -45.84 38.95 16.47
N ALA A 144 -45.10 39.91 17.04
CA ALA A 144 -45.67 41.02 17.82
C ALA A 144 -44.66 42.17 18.00
N PRO A 145 -45.12 43.42 18.16
CA PRO A 145 -44.42 44.61 17.64
C PRO A 145 -43.51 45.33 18.65
N THR A 146 -42.50 45.99 18.07
CA THR A 146 -41.95 47.32 18.37
C THR A 146 -41.84 47.76 19.85
N PHE A 147 -40.59 47.94 20.31
CA PHE A 147 -40.18 49.20 20.96
C PHE A 147 -38.69 49.49 20.72
N THR A 148 -38.45 50.75 20.38
CA THR A 148 -37.19 51.45 20.08
C THR A 148 -36.27 51.59 21.29
N ALA A 149 -34.95 51.42 21.10
CA ALA A 149 -33.94 52.14 21.89
C ALA A 149 -32.56 52.17 21.20
N THR A 150 -32.21 53.38 20.75
CA THR A 150 -30.92 53.91 20.33
C THR A 150 -29.78 53.69 21.34
N ARG A 151 -28.56 53.35 20.88
CA ARG A 151 -27.32 54.02 21.34
C ARG A 151 -26.09 53.73 20.47
N GLN A 152 -25.35 54.81 20.22
CA GLN A 152 -24.13 55.00 19.45
C GLN A 152 -22.87 54.61 20.24
N SER A 153 -21.76 54.28 19.53
CA SER A 153 -20.34 54.64 19.83
C SER A 153 -19.44 53.97 18.75
N THR A 154 -18.86 54.66 17.75
CA THR A 154 -17.67 55.56 17.67
C THR A 154 -16.28 54.87 17.69
N SER A 155 -15.57 55.00 16.53
CA SER A 155 -14.10 55.14 16.28
C SER A 155 -13.14 54.00 16.70
N CYS A 156 -12.08 53.59 15.97
CA CYS A 156 -10.93 54.30 15.34
C CYS A 156 -10.30 53.35 14.26
N THR A 157 -9.88 53.70 13.02
CA THR A 157 -8.79 54.57 12.47
C THR A 157 -7.33 54.16 12.78
N THR A 158 -6.66 53.51 11.81
CA THR A 158 -5.19 53.55 11.49
C THR A 158 -4.95 52.71 10.21
N SER A 159 -4.64 53.24 9.00
CA SER A 159 -3.44 53.92 8.45
C SER A 159 -2.25 53.01 8.03
N ILE A 160 -2.22 52.56 6.75
CA ILE A 160 -1.22 52.76 5.63
C ILE A 160 0.30 52.80 5.99
N PRO A 161 1.27 52.17 5.23
CA PRO A 161 1.59 52.40 3.79
C PRO A 161 1.93 51.15 2.93
N ASN A 162 1.57 51.08 1.64
CA ASN A 162 2.01 51.83 0.44
C ASN A 162 3.50 51.67 0.09
N HIS A 163 3.80 50.75 -0.82
CA HIS A 163 5.01 50.80 -1.65
C HIS A 163 4.65 50.51 -3.11
N GLN A 164 4.71 51.56 -3.91
CA GLN A 164 4.77 51.51 -5.37
C GLN A 164 6.21 51.21 -5.79
N HIS A 165 6.40 50.33 -6.78
CA HIS A 165 7.53 50.46 -7.69
C HIS A 165 7.08 50.17 -9.12
N LEU A 166 7.24 51.19 -9.96
CA LEU A 166 7.08 51.22 -11.41
C LEU A 166 8.32 50.62 -12.08
N THR A 167 8.12 49.94 -13.22
CA THR A 167 8.95 49.81 -14.45
C THR A 167 8.62 48.45 -15.11
N ALA A 168 8.47 48.26 -16.41
CA ALA A 168 8.62 49.11 -17.59
C ALA A 168 7.84 48.47 -18.77
N SER A 169 7.46 49.31 -19.71
CA SER A 169 6.72 49.01 -20.94
C SER A 169 7.49 48.11 -21.91
N ALA A 170 6.77 47.22 -22.61
CA ALA A 170 7.21 46.58 -23.85
C ALA A 170 6.05 46.57 -24.87
N PRO A 171 6.34 46.69 -26.19
CA PRO A 171 5.40 47.16 -27.19
C PRO A 171 4.45 46.08 -27.71
N LEU A 172 3.21 46.52 -27.98
CA LEU A 172 2.14 45.77 -28.64
C LEU A 172 2.49 45.53 -30.12
N GLN A 173 2.47 44.26 -30.54
CA GLN A 173 2.29 43.89 -31.94
C GLN A 173 0.79 43.68 -32.24
N PRO A 174 0.27 44.16 -33.38
CA PRO A 174 -1.08 43.88 -33.82
C PRO A 174 -1.14 42.49 -34.49
N VAL A 175 -1.86 41.55 -33.88
CA VAL A 175 -2.19 40.25 -34.50
C VAL A 175 -3.58 40.37 -35.14
N PRO A 176 -3.77 39.95 -36.41
CA PRO A 176 -5.03 40.10 -37.12
C PRO A 176 -6.10 39.13 -36.62
N ALA A 177 -7.33 39.65 -36.62
CA ALA A 177 -8.55 38.96 -36.23
C ALA A 177 -8.85 37.70 -37.07
N PRO A 178 -9.27 36.59 -36.45
CA PRO A 178 -10.02 35.56 -37.15
C PRO A 178 -11.51 35.84 -37.05
N THR A 179 -12.12 35.87 -38.23
CA THR A 179 -13.54 35.92 -38.56
C THR A 179 -14.42 35.13 -37.59
N GLU A 180 -15.27 35.87 -36.89
CA GLU A 180 -16.36 35.38 -36.06
C GLU A 180 -17.47 34.82 -36.97
N VAL A 181 -17.53 33.49 -37.10
CA VAL A 181 -18.66 32.80 -37.72
C VAL A 181 -19.67 32.50 -36.62
N SER A 182 -20.72 33.32 -36.56
CA SER A 182 -21.88 33.10 -35.70
C SER A 182 -22.57 31.79 -36.07
N GLN A 183 -22.39 30.74 -35.25
CA GLN A 183 -23.27 29.58 -35.24
C GLN A 183 -24.17 29.66 -34.00
N PRO A 184 -25.50 29.49 -34.15
CA PRO A 184 -26.40 29.42 -33.01
C PRO A 184 -26.19 28.06 -32.31
N LEU A 185 -25.45 28.06 -31.19
CA LEU A 185 -25.36 26.90 -30.32
C LEU A 185 -26.72 26.69 -29.65
N SER A 186 -27.48 25.74 -30.19
CA SER A 186 -28.69 25.19 -29.58
C SER A 186 -28.32 24.68 -28.18
N THR A 187 -28.63 25.48 -27.18
CA THR A 187 -28.42 25.16 -25.77
C THR A 187 -29.62 24.31 -25.36
N GLN A 188 -29.59 23.01 -25.70
CA GLN A 188 -30.52 22.07 -25.09
C GLN A 188 -30.04 21.81 -23.65
N PRO A 189 -30.90 22.07 -22.63
CA PRO A 189 -30.63 21.60 -21.29
C PRO A 189 -30.81 20.08 -21.32
N LEU A 190 -29.69 19.34 -21.33
CA LEU A 190 -29.66 17.90 -21.07
C LEU A 190 -30.05 17.69 -19.61
N GLN A 191 -31.35 17.76 -19.34
CA GLN A 191 -31.97 17.19 -18.15
C GLN A 191 -32.02 15.68 -18.38
N HIS A 192 -30.96 15.00 -17.97
CA HIS A 192 -31.04 13.57 -17.74
C HIS A 192 -30.43 13.27 -16.38
N ASP A 193 -31.14 13.70 -15.34
CA ASP A 193 -31.02 13.18 -13.98
C ASP A 193 -31.54 11.73 -13.95
N GLN A 194 -30.96 10.83 -14.74
CA GLN A 194 -30.95 9.42 -14.35
C GLN A 194 -29.90 9.32 -13.26
N GLU A 195 -30.36 9.41 -12.01
CA GLU A 195 -29.64 8.86 -10.87
C GLU A 195 -29.46 7.36 -11.15
N ASP A 196 -28.41 7.01 -11.91
CA ASP A 196 -27.99 5.65 -12.21
C ASP A 196 -27.64 4.98 -10.87
N THR A 197 -28.68 4.44 -10.25
CA THR A 197 -28.60 3.77 -8.96
C THR A 197 -27.86 2.46 -9.22
N ILE A 198 -26.56 2.45 -8.93
CA ILE A 198 -25.72 1.26 -9.06
C ILE A 198 -26.38 0.13 -8.26
N PRO A 199 -26.70 -1.02 -8.87
CA PRO A 199 -27.29 -2.15 -8.16
C PRO A 199 -26.45 -2.54 -6.94
N ASP A 200 -27.08 -2.79 -5.79
CA ASP A 200 -26.39 -3.08 -4.52
C ASP A 200 -25.36 -4.21 -4.63
N GLU A 201 -25.60 -5.22 -5.49
CA GLU A 201 -24.67 -6.32 -5.73
C GLU A 201 -23.36 -5.87 -6.39
N LEU A 202 -23.44 -4.88 -7.27
CA LEU A 202 -22.31 -4.31 -8.02
C LEU A 202 -21.67 -3.12 -7.30
N ARG A 203 -22.36 -2.58 -6.30
CA ARG A 203 -21.90 -1.45 -5.47
C ARG A 203 -20.75 -1.88 -4.56
N ALA A 204 -19.70 -1.07 -4.54
CA ALA A 204 -18.59 -1.17 -3.60
C ALA A 204 -18.24 0.22 -3.05
N GLU A 205 -17.58 0.23 -1.89
CA GLU A 205 -17.13 1.45 -1.23
C GLU A 205 -15.62 1.39 -1.02
N ALA A 206 -14.92 2.49 -1.32
CA ALA A 206 -13.49 2.68 -1.10
C ALA A 206 -13.28 3.91 -0.20
N GLN A 207 -12.30 3.84 0.69
CA GLN A 207 -11.93 4.98 1.54
C GLN A 207 -10.80 5.78 0.89
N LEU A 208 -11.09 7.00 0.44
CA LEU A 208 -10.14 7.90 -0.21
C LEU A 208 -9.77 9.05 0.74
N GLY A 209 -8.93 8.75 1.73
CA GLY A 209 -8.64 9.70 2.81
C GLY A 209 -9.84 9.82 3.74
N ASN A 210 -10.46 10.99 3.79
CA ASN A 210 -11.61 11.26 4.67
C ASN A 210 -12.97 11.07 3.95
N GLU A 211 -12.94 10.65 2.69
CA GLU A 211 -14.13 10.50 1.86
C GLU A 211 -14.42 9.02 1.57
N THR A 212 -15.69 8.62 1.71
CA THR A 212 -16.17 7.33 1.23
C THR A 212 -16.62 7.46 -0.22
N PHE A 213 -15.93 6.76 -1.12
CA PHE A 213 -16.20 6.76 -2.55
C PHE A 213 -16.94 5.49 -2.95
N VAL A 214 -18.17 5.66 -3.44
CA VAL A 214 -19.02 4.58 -3.94
C VAL A 214 -18.73 4.36 -5.42
N PHE A 215 -18.51 3.12 -5.84
CA PHE A 215 -18.20 2.79 -7.24
C PHE A 215 -18.83 1.47 -7.67
N ASN A 216 -18.87 1.26 -9.00
CA ASN A 216 -19.31 0.03 -9.62
C ASN A 216 -18.13 -0.94 -9.78
N LYS A 217 -18.22 -2.14 -9.20
CA LYS A 217 -17.15 -3.16 -9.27
C LYS A 217 -16.78 -3.55 -10.69
N THR A 218 -17.75 -3.56 -11.62
CA THR A 218 -17.52 -4.01 -13.01
C THR A 218 -16.79 -2.98 -13.86
N GLU A 219 -16.81 -1.71 -13.44
CA GLU A 219 -16.18 -0.60 -14.15
C GLU A 219 -14.71 -0.39 -13.77
N VAL A 220 -14.19 -1.14 -12.79
CA VAL A 220 -12.78 -1.02 -12.40
C VAL A 220 -11.90 -1.66 -13.48
N PRO A 221 -11.03 -0.86 -14.16
CA PRO A 221 -10.17 -1.38 -15.22
C PRO A 221 -9.08 -2.30 -14.65
N ASP A 222 -8.44 -3.08 -15.51
CA ASP A 222 -7.25 -3.84 -15.11
C ASP A 222 -6.14 -2.90 -14.61
N PRO A 223 -5.33 -3.32 -13.62
CA PRO A 223 -4.21 -2.51 -13.16
C PRO A 223 -3.29 -2.17 -14.35
N PRO A 224 -2.97 -0.90 -14.57
CA PRO A 224 -2.12 -0.53 -15.69
C PRO A 224 -0.71 -1.08 -15.48
N ALA A 225 -0.07 -1.50 -16.59
CA ALA A 225 1.26 -2.12 -16.58
C ALA A 225 2.39 -1.09 -16.40
N ILE A 226 2.35 -0.32 -15.30
CA ILE A 226 3.28 0.76 -15.03
C ILE A 226 4.57 0.30 -14.32
N LEU A 227 5.65 1.02 -14.60
CA LEU A 227 6.99 0.77 -14.07
C LEU A 227 7.68 2.11 -13.77
N PHE A 228 7.93 2.40 -12.49
CA PHE A 228 8.66 3.60 -12.04
C PHE A 228 10.16 3.37 -11.86
N SER A 229 10.71 2.31 -12.47
CA SER A 229 12.12 1.95 -12.30
C SER A 229 13.10 2.99 -12.85
N LYS A 230 12.66 3.78 -13.83
CA LYS A 230 13.45 4.83 -14.49
C LYS A 230 13.13 6.25 -14.00
N ASP A 231 12.00 6.43 -13.33
CA ASP A 231 11.49 7.75 -12.96
C ASP A 231 10.76 7.67 -11.61
N ILE A 232 11.54 7.86 -10.55
CA ILE A 232 11.04 7.88 -9.17
C ILE A 232 10.34 9.21 -8.86
N ASP A 233 10.70 10.31 -9.53
CA ASP A 233 10.01 11.59 -9.31
C ASP A 233 8.57 11.51 -9.80
N ARG A 234 8.33 10.86 -10.94
CA ARG A 234 6.97 10.56 -11.41
C ARG A 234 6.21 9.69 -10.41
N LEU A 235 6.87 8.71 -9.76
CA LEU A 235 6.21 7.94 -8.71
C LEU A 235 5.70 8.85 -7.58
N PHE A 236 6.48 9.85 -7.15
CA PHE A 236 6.04 10.79 -6.11
C PHE A 236 4.79 11.57 -6.52
N HIS A 237 4.73 12.01 -7.78
CA HIS A 237 3.56 12.71 -8.32
C HIS A 237 2.33 11.78 -8.35
N GLU A 238 2.46 10.63 -9.02
CA GLU A 238 1.37 9.66 -9.21
C GLU A 238 0.92 9.02 -7.88
N TRP A 239 1.74 9.09 -6.83
CA TRP A 239 1.31 8.64 -5.51
C TRP A 239 0.21 9.51 -4.91
N GLU A 240 0.29 10.83 -5.12
CA GLU A 240 -0.65 11.81 -4.57
C GLU A 240 -1.76 12.19 -5.55
N ASP A 241 -1.40 12.31 -6.84
CA ASP A 241 -2.29 12.71 -7.92
C ASP A 241 -1.98 11.87 -9.18
N SER A 242 -2.75 10.80 -9.38
CA SER A 242 -2.58 9.90 -10.52
C SER A 242 -3.75 9.94 -11.47
N THR A 243 -3.45 9.99 -12.77
CA THR A 243 -4.43 9.80 -13.84
C THR A 243 -4.39 8.39 -14.44
N LEU A 244 -3.63 7.47 -13.83
CA LEU A 244 -3.38 6.14 -14.38
C LEU A 244 -4.53 5.17 -14.17
N LEU A 245 -5.31 5.39 -13.11
CA LEU A 245 -6.51 4.63 -12.79
C LEU A 245 -7.68 5.62 -12.74
N CYS A 246 -8.70 5.39 -13.55
CA CYS A 246 -9.94 6.15 -13.53
C CYS A 246 -11.10 5.18 -13.28
N VAL A 247 -11.93 5.48 -12.28
CA VAL A 247 -13.11 4.68 -11.89
C VAL A 247 -14.29 5.64 -11.80
N ASN A 248 -15.37 5.37 -12.53
CA ASN A 248 -16.55 6.24 -12.62
C ASN A 248 -16.20 7.71 -12.95
N GLY A 249 -15.24 7.92 -13.86
CA GLY A 249 -14.79 9.27 -14.25
C GLY A 249 -13.86 9.97 -13.24
N ARG A 250 -13.54 9.33 -12.11
CA ARG A 250 -12.64 9.89 -11.08
C ARG A 250 -11.26 9.23 -11.14
N ASN A 251 -10.24 10.08 -11.18
CA ASN A 251 -8.83 9.69 -11.08
C ASN A 251 -8.48 9.21 -9.67
N ILE A 252 -7.82 8.05 -9.57
CA ILE A 252 -7.49 7.38 -8.32
C ILE A 252 -5.97 7.34 -8.12
N PRO A 253 -5.43 8.09 -7.14
CA PRO A 253 -4.02 8.06 -6.75
C PRO A 253 -3.52 6.65 -6.36
N ILE A 254 -2.24 6.36 -6.62
CA ILE A 254 -1.66 5.03 -6.40
C ILE A 254 -1.79 4.55 -4.95
N LYS A 255 -1.74 5.46 -3.98
CA LYS A 255 -1.88 5.13 -2.55
C LYS A 255 -3.20 4.44 -2.20
N TYR A 256 -4.26 4.66 -3.00
CA TYR A 256 -5.59 4.09 -2.78
C TYR A 256 -5.91 2.84 -3.60
N TRP A 257 -5.02 2.41 -4.50
CA TRP A 257 -5.21 1.20 -5.31
C TRP A 257 -5.55 -0.09 -4.53
N PRO A 258 -5.06 -0.31 -3.28
CA PRO A 258 -5.47 -1.46 -2.51
C PRO A 258 -6.98 -1.51 -2.25
N GLU A 259 -7.68 -0.37 -2.18
CA GLU A 259 -9.14 -0.31 -1.95
C GLU A 259 -9.97 -0.81 -3.14
N PHE A 260 -9.38 -0.88 -4.34
CA PHE A 260 -10.06 -1.31 -5.56
C PHE A 260 -9.71 -2.75 -5.94
N TYR A 261 -8.46 -3.18 -5.72
CA TYR A 261 -8.01 -4.47 -6.23
C TYR A 261 -7.97 -5.59 -5.20
N LYS A 262 -8.00 -5.31 -3.88
CA LYS A 262 -7.99 -6.36 -2.85
C LYS A 262 -9.19 -7.30 -3.03
N LYS A 263 -8.95 -8.62 -2.86
CA LYS A 263 -9.95 -9.69 -3.04
C LYS A 263 -11.23 -9.49 -2.21
N SER A 264 -11.14 -8.82 -1.05
CA SER A 264 -12.30 -8.51 -0.20
C SER A 264 -13.38 -7.68 -0.90
N LYS A 265 -13.05 -7.02 -2.02
CA LYS A 265 -13.99 -6.17 -2.76
C LYS A 265 -14.65 -6.89 -3.94
N GLY A 266 -14.23 -8.11 -4.26
CA GLY A 266 -14.84 -8.93 -5.32
C GLY A 266 -14.66 -8.40 -6.75
N VAL A 267 -13.75 -7.44 -6.96
CA VAL A 267 -13.60 -6.72 -8.24
C VAL A 267 -12.91 -7.59 -9.30
N LYS A 268 -11.66 -8.01 -9.05
CA LYS A 268 -10.89 -8.87 -9.95
C LYS A 268 -10.03 -9.85 -9.18
N GLU A 269 -10.29 -11.13 -9.34
CA GLU A 269 -9.49 -12.16 -8.71
C GLU A 269 -8.07 -12.15 -9.30
N ASN A 270 -7.04 -12.28 -8.46
CA ASN A 270 -5.61 -12.30 -8.81
C ASN A 270 -4.93 -10.97 -9.22
N ALA A 271 -5.68 -9.93 -9.63
CA ALA A 271 -5.10 -8.64 -10.04
C ALA A 271 -4.21 -8.02 -8.93
N TRP A 272 -4.70 -8.02 -7.69
CA TRP A 272 -3.93 -7.54 -6.54
C TRP A 272 -2.68 -8.37 -6.28
N GLY A 273 -2.71 -9.68 -6.50
CA GLY A 273 -1.55 -10.54 -6.29
C GLY A 273 -0.34 -10.13 -7.13
N ALA A 274 -0.57 -9.79 -8.40
CA ALA A 274 0.47 -9.33 -9.32
C ALA A 274 0.94 -7.89 -9.01
N LEU A 275 0.03 -7.02 -8.57
CA LEU A 275 0.31 -5.61 -8.29
C LEU A 275 0.97 -5.39 -6.93
N ARG A 276 0.60 -6.19 -5.91
CA ARG A 276 0.96 -5.97 -4.51
C ARG A 276 2.45 -5.78 -4.29
N THR A 277 3.29 -6.65 -4.84
CA THR A 277 4.75 -6.55 -4.66
C THR A 277 5.31 -5.24 -5.22
N LYS A 278 4.78 -4.74 -6.34
CA LYS A 278 5.19 -3.45 -6.90
C LYS A 278 4.72 -2.32 -6.00
N TRP A 279 3.44 -2.35 -5.61
CA TRP A 279 2.83 -1.36 -4.74
C TRP A 279 3.53 -1.24 -3.38
N ASP A 280 3.87 -2.36 -2.73
CA ASP A 280 4.60 -2.37 -1.46
C ASP A 280 5.98 -1.71 -1.59
N ASN A 281 6.70 -1.96 -2.69
CA ASN A 281 7.97 -1.29 -2.96
C ASN A 281 7.80 0.21 -3.24
N TRP A 282 6.72 0.60 -3.94
CA TRP A 282 6.41 2.01 -4.19
C TRP A 282 6.08 2.75 -2.89
N LYS A 283 5.19 2.19 -2.07
CA LYS A 283 4.86 2.67 -0.73
C LYS A 283 6.13 2.93 0.06
N PHE A 284 7.04 1.96 0.06
CA PHE A 284 8.29 2.04 0.81
C PHE A 284 9.18 3.23 0.40
N ILE A 285 9.33 3.47 -0.90
CA ILE A 285 10.11 4.61 -1.41
C ILE A 285 9.41 5.93 -1.09
N VAL A 286 8.10 6.01 -1.29
CA VAL A 286 7.34 7.25 -1.09
C VAL A 286 7.29 7.64 0.39
N THR A 287 7.10 6.67 1.30
CA THR A 287 7.10 6.98 2.73
C THR A 287 8.46 7.48 3.21
N GLU A 288 9.56 6.91 2.72
CA GLU A 288 10.88 7.51 2.99
C GLU A 288 10.91 8.95 2.45
N ARG A 289 10.50 9.19 1.21
CA ARG A 289 10.48 10.56 0.63
C ARG A 289 9.66 11.53 1.46
N GLN A 290 8.51 11.11 1.99
CA GLN A 290 7.65 11.93 2.86
C GLN A 290 8.32 12.26 4.21
N ALA A 291 9.32 11.49 4.65
CA ALA A 291 10.12 11.81 5.83
C ALA A 291 11.18 12.92 5.58
N HIS A 292 11.32 13.39 4.32
CA HIS A 292 12.15 14.53 3.94
C HIS A 292 11.27 15.74 3.60
N SER A 293 11.82 16.95 3.73
CA SER A 293 11.09 18.20 3.42
C SER A 293 10.67 18.30 1.95
N ASP A 294 11.53 17.81 1.05
CA ASP A 294 11.38 17.96 -0.40
C ASP A 294 12.14 16.84 -1.14
N ASN A 295 11.90 16.74 -2.45
CA ASN A 295 12.55 15.74 -3.30
C ASN A 295 14.08 15.93 -3.35
N THR A 296 14.59 17.15 -3.24
CA THR A 296 16.03 17.43 -3.30
C THR A 296 16.75 16.85 -2.08
N SER A 297 16.15 16.96 -0.91
CA SER A 297 16.67 16.40 0.35
C SER A 297 16.65 14.88 0.33
N PHE A 298 15.58 14.28 -0.20
CA PHE A 298 15.54 12.84 -0.48
C PHE A 298 16.68 12.43 -1.43
N TRP A 299 16.82 13.12 -2.57
CA TRP A 299 17.84 12.78 -3.55
C TRP A 299 19.26 13.03 -3.06
N ARG A 300 19.49 14.00 -2.17
CA ARG A 300 20.79 14.19 -1.51
C ARG A 300 21.20 12.95 -0.72
N LYS A 301 20.25 12.29 -0.04
CA LYS A 301 20.48 11.01 0.67
C LYS A 301 20.71 9.86 -0.31
N PHE A 302 19.96 9.84 -1.42
CA PHE A 302 20.01 8.77 -2.43
C PHE A 302 20.70 9.18 -3.72
N SER A 303 21.86 9.82 -3.60
CA SER A 303 22.79 10.07 -4.72
C SER A 303 24.14 9.44 -4.42
N ASP A 304 24.91 9.14 -5.46
CA ASP A 304 26.29 8.68 -5.33
C ASP A 304 27.26 9.84 -5.04
N SER A 305 28.54 9.52 -4.93
CA SER A 305 29.60 10.51 -4.66
C SER A 305 29.75 11.57 -5.76
N ASN A 306 29.25 11.30 -6.97
CA ASN A 306 29.27 12.24 -8.09
C ASN A 306 27.99 13.09 -8.15
N GLY A 307 27.09 12.95 -7.17
CA GLY A 307 25.79 13.61 -7.15
C GLY A 307 24.77 12.99 -8.11
N GLN A 308 25.05 11.83 -8.71
CA GLN A 308 24.10 11.14 -9.58
C GLN A 308 23.09 10.36 -8.74
N ARG A 309 21.80 10.53 -9.07
CA ARG A 309 20.70 9.88 -8.35
C ARG A 309 20.80 8.36 -8.48
N LEU A 310 20.63 7.66 -7.37
CA LEU A 310 20.59 6.20 -7.35
C LEU A 310 19.35 5.71 -8.10
N GLY A 311 19.52 4.68 -8.94
CA GLY A 311 18.39 4.03 -9.60
C GLY A 311 17.47 3.29 -8.61
N TYR A 312 16.23 3.04 -9.03
CA TYR A 312 15.16 2.45 -8.22
C TYR A 312 15.57 1.25 -7.35
N GLN A 313 16.27 0.27 -7.93
CA GLN A 313 16.70 -0.93 -7.19
C GLN A 313 17.74 -0.60 -6.11
N LYS A 314 18.66 0.34 -6.38
CA LYS A 314 19.67 0.76 -5.40
C LYS A 314 19.03 1.51 -4.22
N VAL A 315 18.03 2.35 -4.50
CA VAL A 315 17.23 3.02 -3.45
C VAL A 315 16.53 1.98 -2.56
N LEU A 316 15.80 1.02 -3.15
CA LEU A 316 15.15 -0.04 -2.38
C LEU A 316 16.12 -0.87 -1.53
N GLN A 317 17.29 -1.21 -2.09
CA GLN A 317 18.31 -1.97 -1.36
C GLN A 317 18.87 -1.16 -0.19
N ALA A 318 19.15 0.15 -0.39
CA ALA A 318 19.61 1.03 0.66
C ALA A 318 18.60 1.12 1.81
N LEU A 319 17.31 1.31 1.49
CA LEU A 319 16.23 1.37 2.48
C LEU A 319 16.07 0.05 3.24
N LYS A 320 16.06 -1.10 2.54
CA LYS A 320 15.98 -2.42 3.18
C LYS A 320 17.17 -2.69 4.11
N LYS A 321 18.37 -2.23 3.73
CA LYS A 321 19.58 -2.34 4.55
C LYS A 321 19.46 -1.50 5.82
N GLU A 322 19.02 -0.25 5.70
CA GLU A 322 18.78 0.66 6.83
C GLU A 322 17.75 0.06 7.80
N CYS A 323 16.63 -0.43 7.27
CA CYS A 323 15.61 -1.09 8.08
C CYS A 323 16.12 -2.32 8.83
N LYS A 324 16.91 -3.16 8.16
CA LYS A 324 17.52 -4.34 8.82
C LYS A 324 18.49 -3.93 9.94
N ALA A 325 19.24 -2.85 9.75
CA ALA A 325 20.15 -2.34 10.77
C ALA A 325 19.39 -1.83 12.00
N ILE A 326 18.32 -1.06 11.77
CA ILE A 326 17.40 -0.56 12.81
C ILE A 326 16.80 -1.73 13.58
N ALA A 327 16.19 -2.70 12.90
CA ALA A 327 15.61 -3.89 13.53
C ALA A 327 16.64 -4.70 14.34
N THR A 328 17.88 -4.79 13.86
CA THR A 328 18.98 -5.47 14.59
C THR A 328 19.36 -4.71 15.86
N HIS A 329 19.43 -3.39 15.79
CA HIS A 329 19.70 -2.53 16.93
C HIS A 329 18.58 -2.64 17.98
N HIS A 330 17.31 -2.59 17.57
CA HIS A 330 16.17 -2.79 18.48
C HIS A 330 16.16 -4.18 19.12
N ALA A 331 16.42 -5.23 18.36
CA ALA A 331 16.53 -6.58 18.91
C ALA A 331 17.67 -6.70 19.95
N THR A 332 18.79 -6.01 19.72
CA THR A 332 19.92 -5.96 20.67
C THR A 332 19.56 -5.21 21.94
N ASN A 333 18.86 -4.07 21.82
CA ASN A 333 18.40 -3.30 22.96
C ASN A 333 17.36 -4.08 23.79
N ALA A 334 16.40 -4.73 23.14
CA ALA A 334 15.41 -5.58 23.80
C ALA A 334 16.09 -6.72 24.57
N ARG A 335 17.05 -7.43 23.95
CA ARG A 335 17.83 -8.49 24.62
C ARG A 335 18.60 -7.97 25.84
N THR A 336 19.11 -6.74 25.79
CA THR A 336 19.82 -6.13 26.92
C THR A 336 18.85 -5.76 28.05
N PHE A 337 17.66 -5.25 27.70
CA PHE A 337 16.64 -4.85 28.67
C PHE A 337 16.13 -6.05 29.48
N PHE A 338 15.75 -7.14 28.83
CA PHE A 338 15.19 -8.34 29.51
C PHE A 338 16.22 -9.24 30.22
N ARG A 339 17.51 -8.86 30.23
CA ARG A 339 18.54 -9.57 31.02
C ARG A 339 18.71 -9.01 32.43
N ARG A 340 18.17 -7.83 32.71
CA ARG A 340 18.10 -7.26 34.06
C ARG A 340 16.80 -7.67 34.70
#